data_AF-A0A6N6STH6-F1
#
_entry.id   AF-A0A6N6STH6-F1
#
_cell.length_a   1.000
_cell.length_b   1.000
_cell.length_c   1.000
_cell.angle_alpha   90.00
_cell.angle_beta   90.00
_cell.angle_gamma   90.00
#
_symmetry.space_group_name_H-M   'P 1'
#
loop_
_entity.id
_entity.type
_entity.pdbx_description
1 polymer ?
#
loop_
_entity_poly.entity_id
_entity_poly.type
_entity_poly.pdbx_seq_one_letter_code
_entity_poly.pdbx_strand_id
1 'polypeptide(L)'
;MVARNNSVLGLVYALKSGIGLGALPTAIADDQQDLVRVLGPIPELARSWRVLTTADLRNTPRISAFFDFVAAERDALRTILTG
;
A
#
# COMPACT_ATOMS: atom_id res chain seq x y z
N MET A 1 17.50 -10.36 16.07
CA MET A 1 17.85 -10.62 14.64
C MET A 1 17.26 -9.49 13.80
N VAL A 2 17.88 -9.11 12.68
CA VAL A 2 17.40 -8.02 11.81
C VAL A 2 17.28 -8.56 10.39
N ALA A 3 16.13 -8.32 9.74
CA ALA A 3 15.96 -8.56 8.30
C ALA A 3 15.61 -7.26 7.59
N ARG A 4 16.06 -7.15 6.34
CA ARG A 4 15.70 -6.08 5.43
C ARG A 4 15.00 -6.68 4.22
N ASN A 5 13.83 -6.15 3.89
CA ASN A 5 13.04 -6.54 2.74
C ASN A 5 12.76 -5.31 1.87
N ASN A 6 12.79 -5.48 0.55
CA ASN A 6 12.37 -4.47 -0.44
C ASN A 6 10.95 -4.72 -0.97
N SER A 7 10.21 -5.63 -0.33
CA SER A 7 8.83 -6.01 -0.65
C SER A 7 8.00 -6.08 0.62
N VAL A 8 6.77 -5.57 0.55
CA VAL A 8 5.82 -5.63 1.66
C VAL A 8 5.48 -7.08 2.00
N LEU A 9 5.27 -7.95 1.00
CA LEU A 9 5.00 -9.37 1.24
C LEU A 9 6.18 -10.07 1.92
N GLY A 10 7.42 -9.75 1.52
CA GLY A 10 8.62 -10.27 2.19
C GLY A 10 8.70 -9.84 3.65
N LEU A 11 8.30 -8.61 3.96
CA LEU A 11 8.22 -8.12 5.34
C LEU A 11 7.13 -8.84 6.13
N VAL A 12 5.94 -9.09 5.56
CA VAL A 12 4.88 -9.88 6.19
C VAL A 12 5.38 -11.28 6.57
N TYR A 13 6.01 -12.00 5.64
CA TYR A 13 6.53 -13.35 5.93
C TYR A 13 7.64 -13.36 6.97
N ALA A 14 8.51 -12.33 6.97
CA ALA A 14 9.53 -12.19 8.01
C ALA A 14 8.92 -11.98 9.40
N LEU A 15 7.85 -11.20 9.51
CA LEU A 15 7.14 -11.00 10.78
C LEU A 15 6.44 -12.28 11.24
N LYS A 16 5.77 -12.98 10.33
CA LYS A 16 5.12 -14.26 10.61
C LYS A 16 6.09 -15.38 11.03
N SER A 17 7.36 -15.31 10.62
CA SER A 17 8.38 -16.25 11.07
C SER A 17 8.88 -15.98 12.51
N GLY A 18 8.38 -14.93 13.15
CA GLY A 18 8.73 -14.57 14.53
C GLY A 18 10.01 -13.74 14.64
N ILE A 19 10.46 -13.07 13.57
CA ILE A 19 11.70 -12.28 13.61
C ILE A 19 11.63 -11.08 14.56
N GLY A 20 10.42 -10.58 14.84
CA GLY A 20 10.17 -9.45 15.73
C GLY A 20 9.10 -8.48 15.21
N LEU A 21 9.35 -7.17 15.38
CA LEU A 21 8.44 -6.07 15.03
C LEU A 21 8.83 -5.42 13.69
N GLY A 22 7.85 -5.00 12.90
CA GLY A 22 8.08 -4.29 11.64
C GLY A 22 6.87 -3.44 11.23
N ALA A 23 7.14 -2.37 10.49
CA ALA A 23 6.10 -1.48 9.99
C ALA A 23 5.45 -2.05 8.73
N LEU A 24 4.12 -2.20 8.74
CA LEU A 24 3.33 -2.67 7.59
C LEU A 24 2.26 -1.64 7.22
N PRO A 25 1.86 -1.56 5.94
CA PRO A 25 0.64 -0.87 5.56
C PRO A 25 -0.56 -1.48 6.29
N THR A 26 -1.39 -0.65 6.92
CA THR A 26 -2.56 -1.10 7.71
C THR A 26 -3.48 -1.97 6.88
N ALA A 27 -3.77 -1.57 5.65
CA ALA A 27 -4.61 -2.33 4.72
C ALA A 27 -4.11 -3.75 4.42
N ILE A 28 -2.81 -4.04 4.57
CA ILE A 28 -2.27 -5.40 4.40
C ILE A 28 -2.19 -6.12 5.75
N ALA A 29 -1.78 -5.41 6.81
CA ALA A 29 -1.60 -5.98 8.14
C ALA A 29 -2.93 -6.39 8.79
N ASP A 30 -4.00 -5.64 8.55
CA ASP A 30 -5.30 -5.85 9.18
C ASP A 30 -5.97 -7.15 8.70
N ASP A 31 -5.59 -7.65 7.52
CA ASP A 31 -6.03 -8.94 6.99
C ASP A 31 -5.19 -10.12 7.50
N GLN A 32 -4.12 -9.89 8.28
CA GLN A 32 -3.26 -10.94 8.81
C GLN A 32 -3.69 -11.38 10.21
N GLN A 33 -4.39 -12.51 10.30
CA GLN A 33 -4.92 -13.04 11.59
C GLN A 33 -3.84 -13.43 12.62
N ASP A 34 -2.63 -13.71 12.14
CA ASP A 34 -1.47 -14.15 12.92
C ASP A 34 -0.52 -12.99 13.27
N LEU A 35 -0.87 -11.75 12.92
CA LEU A 35 -0.15 -10.56 13.33
C LEU A 35 -0.97 -9.75 14.33
N VAL A 36 -0.27 -9.12 15.26
CA VAL A 36 -0.86 -8.20 16.22
C VAL A 36 -0.37 -6.79 15.98
N ARG A 37 -1.29 -5.82 15.98
CA ARG A 37 -0.95 -4.40 15.92
C ARG A 37 -0.40 -3.96 17.28
N VAL A 38 0.92 -3.75 17.35
CA VAL A 38 1.61 -3.27 18.57
C VAL A 38 1.52 -1.75 18.69
N LEU A 39 1.64 -1.03 17.57
CA LEU A 39 1.54 0.42 17.49
C LEU A 39 0.41 0.80 16.53
N GLY A 40 -0.28 1.90 16.80
CA GLY A 40 -1.27 2.47 15.89
C GLY A 40 -0.67 2.94 14.56
N PRO A 41 -1.49 3.42 13.62
CA PRO A 41 -0.99 4.08 12.41
C PRO A 41 -0.03 5.22 12.79
N ILE A 42 1.17 5.22 12.22
CA ILE A 42 2.19 6.24 12.46
C ILE A 42 2.10 7.28 11.35
N PRO A 43 1.69 8.53 11.62
CA PRO A 43 1.46 9.55 10.57
C PRO A 43 2.68 9.78 9.66
N GLU A 44 3.89 9.69 10.19
CA GLU A 44 5.15 9.86 9.45
C GLU A 44 5.41 8.71 8.46
N LEU A 45 4.76 7.57 8.66
CA LEU A 45 4.81 6.41 7.75
C LEU A 45 3.67 6.40 6.73
N ALA A 46 2.70 7.33 6.83
CA ALA A 46 1.67 7.49 5.81
C ALA A 46 2.32 7.83 4.45
N ARG A 47 1.73 7.33 3.37
CA ARG A 47 2.25 7.55 2.01
C ARG A 47 1.09 7.92 1.09
N SER A 48 1.25 8.97 0.31
CA SER A 48 0.24 9.30 -0.71
C SER A 48 0.39 8.39 -1.93
N TRP A 49 -0.73 7.87 -2.44
CA TRP A 49 -0.76 7.26 -3.75
C TRP A 49 -0.88 8.30 -4.85
N ARG A 50 -0.31 7.98 -6.01
CA ARG A 50 -0.35 8.81 -7.20
C ARG A 50 -0.60 7.94 -8.42
N VAL A 51 -1.53 8.37 -9.27
CA VAL A 51 -1.72 7.81 -10.61
C VAL A 51 -0.99 8.74 -11.56
N LEU A 52 -0.02 8.21 -12.31
CA LEU A 52 0.89 9.00 -13.12
C LEU A 52 0.99 8.43 -14.54
N THR A 53 1.05 9.35 -15.51
CA THR A 53 1.32 9.06 -16.92
C THR A 53 2.19 10.19 -17.46
N THR A 54 2.89 9.96 -18.57
CA THR A 54 3.66 11.01 -19.23
C THR A 54 2.72 12.04 -19.86
N ALA A 55 3.20 13.29 -20.04
CA ALA A 55 2.38 14.36 -20.60
C ALA A 55 1.79 14.00 -21.97
N ASP A 56 2.60 13.39 -22.83
CA ASP A 56 2.20 12.97 -24.19
C ASP A 56 1.06 11.95 -24.20
N LEU A 57 0.97 11.11 -23.15
CA LEU A 57 -0.05 10.08 -23.04
C LEU A 57 -1.32 10.54 -22.31
N ARG A 58 -1.28 11.68 -21.62
CA ARG A 58 -2.41 12.17 -20.79
C ARG A 58 -3.73 12.25 -21.56
N ASN A 59 -3.68 12.68 -22.82
CA ASN A 59 -4.85 12.88 -23.66
C ASN A 59 -5.19 11.65 -24.52
N THR A 60 -4.45 10.54 -24.38
CA THR A 60 -4.78 9.30 -25.09
C THR A 60 -6.09 8.75 -24.51
N PRO A 61 -7.13 8.47 -25.33
CA PRO A 61 -8.46 8.15 -24.82
C PRO A 61 -8.52 7.03 -23.78
N ARG A 62 -7.78 5.93 -23.98
CA ARG A 62 -7.74 4.81 -23.01
C ARG A 62 -7.07 5.20 -21.67
N ILE A 63 -6.13 6.15 -21.70
CA ILE A 63 -5.40 6.60 -20.53
C ILE A 63 -6.27 7.57 -19.74
N SER A 64 -6.86 8.57 -20.40
CA SER A 64 -7.77 9.50 -19.73
C SER A 64 -8.94 8.76 -19.09
N ALA A 65 -9.57 7.82 -19.81
CA ALA A 65 -10.66 7.01 -19.28
C ALA A 65 -10.28 6.21 -18.03
N PHE A 66 -9.06 5.65 -17.98
CA PHE A 66 -8.57 4.97 -16.78
C PHE A 66 -8.38 5.94 -15.60
N PHE A 67 -7.81 7.12 -15.86
CA PHE A 67 -7.65 8.14 -14.83
C PHE A 67 -8.99 8.62 -14.29
N ASP A 68 -9.96 8.86 -15.17
CA ASP A 68 -11.32 9.27 -14.79
C ASP A 68 -12.00 8.18 -13.94
N PHE A 69 -11.86 6.91 -14.32
CA PHE A 69 -12.34 5.78 -13.54
C PHE A 69 -11.70 5.71 -12.16
N VAL A 70 -10.37 5.76 -12.06
CA VAL A 70 -9.67 5.68 -10.77
C VAL A 70 -10.02 6.89 -9.87
N ALA A 71 -10.21 8.07 -10.46
CA ALA A 71 -10.65 9.26 -9.73
C ALA A 71 -12.07 9.10 -9.18
N ALA A 72 -12.99 8.55 -9.99
CA ALA A 72 -14.36 8.26 -9.57
C ALA A 72 -14.43 7.17 -8.47
N GLU A 73 -13.60 6.14 -8.57
CA GLU A 73 -13.58 5.00 -7.65
C GLU A 73 -12.62 5.16 -6.47
N ARG A 74 -12.11 6.37 -6.21
CA ARG A 74 -11.06 6.61 -5.20
C ARG A 74 -11.40 6.02 -3.83
N ASP A 75 -12.63 6.17 -3.37
CA ASP A 75 -13.04 5.71 -2.04
C ASP A 75 -13.11 4.17 -1.95
N ALA A 76 -13.61 3.52 -2.99
CA ALA A 76 -13.63 2.06 -3.09
C ALA A 76 -12.20 1.48 -3.19
N LEU A 77 -11.35 2.14 -3.98
CA LEU A 77 -9.97 1.75 -4.19
C LEU A 77 -9.05 2.07 -3.00
N ARG A 78 -9.47 2.90 -2.04
CA ARG A 78 -8.67 3.29 -0.86
C ARG A 78 -8.16 2.10 -0.05
N THR A 79 -8.91 1.00 -0.02
CA THR A 79 -8.52 -0.23 0.69
C THR A 79 -7.37 -0.95 0.01
N ILE A 80 -7.26 -0.84 -1.31
CA ILE A 80 -6.23 -1.52 -2.13
C ILE A 80 -5.05 -0.57 -2.40
N LEU A 81 -5.33 0.72 -2.61
CA LEU A 81 -4.35 1.78 -2.80
C LEU A 81 -3.88 2.27 -1.44
N THR A 82 -3.05 1.46 -0.79
CA THR A 82 -2.68 1.55 0.63
C THR A 82 -1.79 2.75 0.96
N GLY A 83 -2.25 3.72 1.75
CA GLY A 83 -1.49 4.91 2.08
C GLY A 83 -1.99 5.65 3.30
#